data_AF-A0A848UUL0-F1
#
_entry.id   AF-A0A848UUL0-F1
#
_cell.length_a   1.000
_cell.length_b   1.000
_cell.length_c   1.000
_cell.angle_alpha   90.00
_cell.angle_beta   90.00
_cell.angle_gamma   90.00
#
_symmetry.space_group_name_H-M   'P 1'
#
loop_
_entity.id
_entity.type
_entity.pdbx_description
1 polymer ?
#
loop_
_entity_poly.entity_id
_entity_poly.type
_entity_poly.pdbx_seq_one_letter_code
_entity_poly.pdbx_strand_id
1 'polypeptide(L)'
;MKKSGPKTTVVERIAESLGILESFGIEQHDLPSLTEPGDLTKYPPPSSWDDWEEYEAKGWARKEKKKYSIVPTTCFNCESACGLLAYVEKDSGQVRKFEGNPYHPG
;
A
#
# COMPACT_ATOMS: atom_id res chain seq x y z
N MET A 1 -9.68 30.54 -3.43
CA MET A 1 -8.34 29.91 -3.40
C MET A 1 -8.43 28.46 -3.85
N LYS A 2 -7.98 28.11 -5.06
CA LYS A 2 -7.76 26.70 -5.43
C LYS A 2 -6.34 26.34 -4.99
N LYS A 3 -6.21 25.49 -3.97
CA LYS A 3 -4.93 25.04 -3.40
C LYS A 3 -4.10 24.36 -4.51
N SER A 4 -2.83 24.73 -4.60
CA SER A 4 -1.88 24.18 -5.57
C SER A 4 -1.65 22.69 -5.32
N GLY A 5 -2.24 21.83 -6.15
CA GLY A 5 -1.93 20.39 -6.19
C GLY A 5 -0.54 20.12 -6.78
N PRO A 6 -0.01 18.90 -6.63
CA PRO A 6 1.32 18.53 -7.11
C PRO A 6 1.42 18.65 -8.65
N LYS A 7 2.65 18.76 -9.17
CA LYS A 7 2.94 18.99 -10.59
C LYS A 7 2.50 17.78 -11.44
N THR A 8 1.27 17.79 -11.94
CA THR A 8 0.79 16.88 -13.00
C THR A 8 1.76 16.90 -14.18
N THR A 9 2.23 15.74 -14.60
CA THR A 9 3.07 15.57 -15.79
C THR A 9 2.29 15.88 -17.06
N VAL A 10 2.98 16.07 -18.19
CA VAL A 10 2.32 16.29 -19.50
C VAL A 10 1.43 15.10 -19.87
N VAL A 11 1.87 13.88 -19.55
CA VAL A 11 1.12 12.65 -19.81
C VAL A 11 -0.18 12.62 -19.02
N GLU A 12 -0.11 12.90 -17.71
CA GLU A 12 -1.30 12.94 -16.85
C GLU A 12 -2.31 13.98 -17.33
N ARG A 13 -1.87 15.19 -17.71
CA ARG A 13 -2.77 16.23 -18.24
C ARG A 13 -3.48 15.83 -19.53
N ILE A 14 -2.80 15.11 -20.42
CA ILE A 14 -3.41 14.62 -21.67
C ILE A 14 -4.40 13.50 -21.34
N ALA A 15 -4.06 12.58 -20.44
CA ALA A 15 -4.96 11.51 -20.05
C ALA A 15 -6.21 12.04 -19.33
N GLU A 16 -6.08 13.08 -18.51
CA GLU A 16 -7.22 13.80 -17.90
C GLU A 16 -8.07 14.50 -18.97
N SER A 17 -7.46 15.20 -19.94
CA SER A 17 -8.21 15.91 -20.99
C SER A 17 -8.98 14.99 -21.94
N LEU A 18 -8.46 13.77 -22.15
CA LEU A 18 -9.12 12.71 -22.89
C LEU A 18 -10.16 11.94 -22.06
N GLY A 19 -10.30 12.24 -20.76
CA GLY A 19 -11.22 11.54 -19.85
C GLY A 19 -10.81 10.10 -19.53
N ILE A 20 -9.54 9.74 -19.77
CA ILE A 20 -8.97 8.42 -19.45
C ILE A 20 -8.67 8.32 -17.94
N LEU A 21 -8.26 9.44 -17.33
CA LEU A 21 -8.06 9.56 -15.89
C LEU A 21 -9.10 10.49 -15.29
N GLU A 22 -9.65 10.08 -14.14
CA GLU A 22 -10.39 11.00 -13.28
C GLU A 22 -9.42 12.01 -12.65
N SER A 23 -9.80 13.30 -12.64
CA SER A 23 -9.02 14.29 -11.93
C SER A 23 -9.34 14.21 -10.44
N PHE A 24 -8.32 13.85 -9.65
CA PHE A 24 -8.40 13.87 -8.20
C PHE A 24 -7.54 15.01 -7.68
N GLY A 25 -8.04 15.74 -6.68
CA GLY A 25 -7.19 16.62 -5.88
C GLY A 25 -6.25 15.74 -5.06
N ILE A 26 -5.00 15.60 -5.50
CA ILE A 26 -4.01 14.82 -4.76
C ILE A 26 -3.64 15.63 -3.51
N GLU A 27 -4.15 15.22 -2.35
CA GLU A 27 -3.51 15.60 -1.09
C GLU A 27 -2.20 14.83 -1.00
N GLN A 28 -1.09 15.57 -0.96
CA GLN A 28 0.24 14.99 -0.93
C GLN A 28 0.53 14.50 0.49
N HIS A 29 0.20 13.24 0.75
CA HIS A 29 0.54 12.56 1.99
C HIS A 29 1.77 11.69 1.73
N ASP A 30 2.96 12.24 1.90
CA ASP A 30 4.19 11.48 1.66
C ASP A 30 4.46 10.49 2.81
N LEU A 31 4.68 9.22 2.49
CA LEU A 31 5.22 8.22 3.42
C LEU A 31 6.74 8.31 3.45
N PRO A 32 7.38 8.14 4.62
CA PRO A 32 8.83 8.03 4.68
C PRO A 32 9.28 6.77 3.93
N SER A 33 10.38 6.88 3.20
CA SER A 33 11.07 5.71 2.65
C SER A 33 11.63 4.86 3.79
N LEU A 34 11.57 3.53 3.66
CA LEU A 34 12.22 2.62 4.61
C LEU A 34 13.74 2.56 4.45
N THR A 35 14.22 2.86 3.25
CA THR A 35 15.63 2.76 2.86
C THR A 35 16.11 4.03 2.17
N GLU A 36 17.42 4.19 2.10
CA GLU A 36 18.06 5.30 1.39
C GLU A 36 17.71 5.29 -0.11
N PRO A 37 17.72 6.46 -0.78
CA PRO A 37 17.45 6.54 -2.21
C PRO A 37 18.41 5.65 -3.02
N GLY A 38 17.85 4.71 -3.78
CA GLY A 38 18.60 3.74 -4.58
C GLY A 38 18.53 2.32 -4.05
N ASP A 39 18.14 2.13 -2.78
CA ASP A 39 17.96 0.82 -2.17
C ASP A 39 16.49 0.40 -2.16
N LEU A 40 16.22 -0.84 -2.56
CA LEU A 40 14.87 -1.42 -2.57
C LEU A 40 14.62 -2.25 -1.31
N THR A 41 13.45 -2.06 -0.69
CA THR A 41 12.96 -2.93 0.39
C THR A 41 11.91 -3.88 -0.16
N LYS A 42 12.01 -5.17 0.20
CA LYS A 42 11.11 -6.22 -0.33
C LYS A 42 9.80 -6.38 0.45
N TYR A 43 9.79 -6.06 1.74
CA TYR A 43 8.65 -6.27 2.64
C TYR A 43 8.82 -5.44 3.93
N PRO A 44 7.73 -5.15 4.65
CA PRO A 44 7.78 -4.45 5.93
C PRO A 44 8.55 -5.27 6.99
N PRO A 45 9.43 -4.63 7.79
CA PRO A 45 10.16 -5.33 8.84
C PRO A 45 9.20 -5.85 9.93
N PRO A 46 9.43 -7.05 10.52
CA PRO A 46 8.56 -7.59 11.56
C PRO A 46 8.34 -6.67 12.75
N SER A 47 9.34 -5.86 13.09
CA SER A 47 9.24 -4.88 14.19
C SER A 47 8.21 -3.76 13.96
N SER A 48 7.74 -3.55 12.73
CA SER A 48 6.70 -2.57 12.40
C SER A 48 5.34 -3.19 12.10
N TRP A 49 5.20 -4.52 12.16
CA TRP A 49 3.96 -5.21 11.77
C TRP A 49 2.75 -4.82 12.62
N ASP A 50 2.96 -4.48 13.89
CA ASP A 50 1.87 -4.04 14.76
C ASP A 50 1.27 -2.68 14.35
N ASP A 51 2.04 -1.81 13.70
CA ASP A 51 1.61 -0.47 13.25
C ASP A 51 2.23 -0.09 11.89
N TRP A 52 1.85 -0.84 10.86
CA TRP A 52 2.35 -0.62 9.52
C TRP A 52 1.51 0.43 8.78
N GLU A 53 2.15 1.42 8.17
CA GLU A 53 1.48 2.41 7.32
C GLU A 53 1.98 2.30 5.88
N GLU A 54 1.05 2.12 4.93
CA GLU A 54 1.35 2.09 3.50
C GLU A 54 0.23 2.76 2.69
N TYR A 55 0.47 2.97 1.40
CA TYR A 55 -0.59 3.40 0.50
C TYR A 55 -1.55 2.25 0.21
N GLU A 56 -2.83 2.57 0.15
CA GLU A 56 -3.88 1.64 -0.26
C GLU A 56 -3.59 1.11 -1.67
N ALA A 57 -3.62 -0.21 -1.81
CA ALA A 57 -3.35 -0.90 -3.07
C ALA A 57 -4.46 -0.61 -4.09
N LYS A 58 -5.71 -0.44 -3.63
CA LYS A 58 -6.84 -0.04 -4.48
C LYS A 58 -6.86 1.47 -4.69
N GLY A 59 -6.84 1.90 -5.96
CA GLY A 59 -6.93 3.33 -6.27
C GLY A 59 -5.61 4.08 -6.05
N TRP A 60 -4.50 3.49 -6.51
CA TRP A 60 -3.13 4.00 -6.44
C TRP A 60 -2.98 5.51 -6.74
N ALA A 61 -3.80 6.05 -7.65
CA ALA A 61 -3.79 7.46 -8.04
C ALA A 61 -4.12 8.41 -6.88
N ARG A 62 -4.93 7.97 -5.91
CA ARG A 62 -5.35 8.78 -4.77
C ARG A 62 -4.30 8.84 -3.66
N LYS A 63 -3.32 7.91 -3.67
CA LYS A 63 -2.27 7.79 -2.64
C LYS A 63 -2.83 7.83 -1.22
N GLU A 64 -3.95 7.15 -0.99
CA GLU A 64 -4.59 7.09 0.32
C GLU A 64 -3.70 6.30 1.29
N LYS A 65 -3.34 6.88 2.42
CA LYS A 65 -2.60 6.16 3.47
C LYS A 65 -3.54 5.29 4.30
N LYS A 66 -3.08 4.09 4.63
CA LYS A 66 -3.80 3.16 5.49
C LYS A 66 -2.86 2.56 6.52
N LYS A 67 -3.41 2.37 7.72
CA LYS A 67 -2.73 1.73 8.85
C LYS A 67 -3.23 0.32 9.04
N TYR A 68 -2.28 -0.59 9.18
CA TYR A 68 -2.51 -2.02 9.28
C TYR A 68 -1.83 -2.61 10.50
N SER A 69 -2.44 -3.67 11.02
CA SER A 69 -1.74 -4.71 11.75
C SER A 69 -1.50 -5.87 10.79
N ILE A 70 -0.23 -6.22 10.59
CA ILE A 70 0.21 -7.33 9.75
C ILE A 70 0.29 -8.58 10.63
N VAL A 71 -0.57 -9.55 10.36
CA VAL A 71 -0.71 -10.75 11.20
C VAL A 71 -0.25 -11.99 10.43
N PRO A 72 0.79 -12.71 10.90
CA PRO A 72 1.17 -13.99 10.32
C PRO A 72 0.04 -15.01 10.40
N THR A 73 -0.21 -15.69 9.29
CA THR A 73 -1.26 -16.70 9.18
C THR A 73 -0.84 -17.82 8.23
N THR A 74 -1.67 -18.85 8.12
CA THR A 74 -1.39 -20.05 7.32
C THR A 74 -2.54 -20.30 6.36
N CYS A 75 -2.22 -20.59 5.10
CA CYS A 75 -3.20 -20.99 4.10
C CYS A 75 -3.79 -22.37 4.44
N PHE A 76 -5.12 -22.48 4.43
CA PHE A 76 -5.87 -23.70 4.79
C PHE A 76 -6.46 -24.44 3.58
N ASN A 77 -6.07 -24.10 2.35
CA ASN A 77 -6.76 -24.59 1.15
C ASN A 77 -6.29 -25.98 0.65
N CYS A 78 -4.98 -26.28 0.73
CA CYS A 78 -4.39 -27.47 0.06
C CYS A 78 -3.38 -28.24 0.93
N GLU A 79 -3.50 -28.18 2.26
CA GLU A 79 -2.60 -28.84 3.23
C GLU A 79 -1.10 -28.43 3.17
N SER A 80 -0.66 -27.69 2.15
CA SER A 80 0.71 -27.20 2.00
C SER A 80 1.11 -26.15 3.05
N ALA A 81 0.14 -25.67 3.83
CA ALA A 81 0.34 -24.77 4.95
C ALA A 81 1.19 -23.52 4.60
N CYS A 82 1.02 -22.97 3.39
CA CYS A 82 1.78 -21.80 2.95
C CYS A 82 1.65 -20.66 3.96
N GLY A 83 2.77 -20.13 4.43
CA GLY A 83 2.79 -18.96 5.30
C GLY A 83 2.32 -17.72 4.55
N LEU A 84 1.38 -17.00 5.16
CA LEU A 84 0.79 -15.76 4.64
C LEU A 84 0.90 -14.66 5.69
N LEU A 85 0.79 -13.40 5.25
CA LEU A 85 0.60 -12.23 6.06
C LEU A 85 -0.78 -11.64 5.75
N ALA A 86 -1.63 -11.50 6.78
CA ALA A 86 -2.90 -10.83 6.68
C ALA A 86 -2.74 -9.34 7.05
N TYR A 87 -3.14 -8.43 6.16
CA TYR A 87 -3.17 -7.00 6.44
C TYR A 87 -4.55 -6.64 6.98
N VAL A 88 -4.62 -6.36 8.29
CA VAL A 88 -5.85 -6.00 8.99
C VAL A 88 -5.89 -4.49 9.20
N GLU A 89 -6.88 -3.80 8.64
CA GLU A 89 -7.02 -2.36 8.80
C GLU A 89 -7.33 -2.02 10.27
N LYS A 90 -6.55 -1.14 10.89
CA LYS A 90 -6.68 -0.85 12.33
C LYS A 90 -8.01 -0.21 12.71
N ASP A 91 -8.53 0.66 11.86
CA ASP A 91 -9.75 1.42 12.16
C ASP A 91 -11.01 0.54 12.06
N SER A 92 -11.03 -0.41 11.13
CA SER A 92 -12.21 -1.21 10.82
C SER A 92 -12.12 -2.67 11.29
N GLY A 93 -10.92 -3.16 11.59
CA GLY A 93 -10.65 -4.57 11.87
C GLY A 93 -10.82 -5.49 10.65
N GLN A 94 -11.05 -4.95 9.45
CA GLN A 94 -11.28 -5.75 8.25
C GLN A 94 -9.95 -6.21 7.65
N VAL A 95 -9.93 -7.46 7.19
CA VAL A 95 -8.83 -7.98 6.38
C VAL A 95 -8.91 -7.35 4.99
N ARG A 96 -7.83 -6.70 4.55
CA ARG A 96 -7.79 -5.95 3.29
C ARG A 96 -7.08 -6.70 2.18
N LYS A 97 -6.02 -7.41 2.52
CA LYS A 97 -5.25 -8.25 1.60
C LYS A 97 -4.48 -9.33 2.34
N PHE A 98 -4.06 -10.34 1.58
CA PHE A 98 -3.10 -11.35 2.00
C PHE A 98 -1.87 -11.28 1.08
N GLU A 99 -0.70 -11.38 1.67
CA GLU A 99 0.58 -11.51 0.96
C GLU A 99 1.32 -12.76 1.46
N GLY A 100 2.31 -13.24 0.71
CA GLY A 100 3.16 -14.35 1.18
C GLY A 100 3.99 -13.94 2.38
N ASN A 101 4.15 -14.81 3.37
CA ASN A 101 5.04 -14.56 4.49
C ASN A 101 6.50 -14.84 4.08
N PRO A 102 7.37 -13.81 4.01
CA PRO A 102 8.77 -13.98 3.58
C PRO A 102 9.60 -14.81 4.56
N TYR A 103 9.11 -15.02 5.79
CA TYR A 103 9.77 -15.82 6.83
C TYR A 103 9.23 -17.25 6.91
N HIS A 104 8.34 -17.67 6.01
CA HIS A 104 7.89 -19.05 5.95
C HIS A 104 9.04 -19.95 5.47
N PRO A 105 9.40 -21.01 6.21
CA PRO A 105 10.58 -21.83 5.89
C PRO A 105 10.46 -22.66 4.60
N GLY A 106 9.23 -22.90 4.12
CA GLY A 106 8.93 -23.81 3.00
C GLY A 106 8.87 -25.27 3.44
#